data_AF-A0A1F6I118-F1
#
_entry.id   AF-A0A1F6I118-F1
#
_cell.length_a   1.000
_cell.length_b   1.000
_cell.length_c   1.000
_cell.angle_alpha   90.00
_cell.angle_beta   90.00
_cell.angle_gamma   90.00
#
_symmetry.space_group_name_H-M   'P 1'
#
loop_
_entity.id
_entity.type
_entity.pdbx_description
1 polymer ?
#
loop_
_entity_poly.entity_id
_entity_poly.type
_entity_poly.pdbx_seq_one_letter_code
_entity_poly.pdbx_strand_id
1 'polypeptide(L)'
;METIVGGYKSLSFFKQSEIIYDFTVGFVKKYIDYKSRTKDQMEQAARSGKQNIAEGYLQKSLEGKIKLLGVARGSLEELLNDYQDFLRQHGLKLWEKDSPKSRTVRAMVYNRYNGYNNYKIYMGVPEDAGNAIICLINQTNSLLDQKLRWLEEKFVNEGGFRENLFKKRMERRNGSKI
;
A
#
# COMPACT_ATOMS: atom_id res chain seq x y z
N MET A 1 -5.70 -2.45 -31.29
CA MET A 1 -6.38 -2.97 -30.09
C MET A 1 -5.71 -2.34 -28.89
N GLU A 2 -6.34 -1.35 -28.26
CA GLU A 2 -5.88 -0.81 -26.98
C GLU A 2 -5.91 -1.94 -25.96
N THR A 3 -4.74 -2.36 -25.49
CA THR A 3 -4.63 -3.18 -24.29
C THR A 3 -5.32 -2.42 -23.16
N ILE A 4 -6.39 -3.00 -22.61
CA ILE A 4 -7.02 -2.51 -21.38
C ILE A 4 -5.96 -2.56 -20.28
N VAL A 5 -5.25 -1.44 -20.09
CA VAL A 5 -4.32 -1.26 -18.97
C VAL A 5 -5.17 -1.33 -17.72
N GLY A 6 -4.98 -2.38 -16.91
CA GLY A 6 -5.90 -2.80 -15.84
C GLY A 6 -6.03 -1.86 -14.63
N GLY A 7 -5.98 -0.55 -14.84
CA GLY A 7 -6.15 0.50 -13.84
C GLY A 7 -5.23 0.34 -12.63
N TYR A 8 -5.53 1.07 -11.56
CA TYR A 8 -4.84 0.87 -10.27
C TYR A 8 -5.05 -0.53 -9.71
N LYS A 9 -6.18 -1.19 -10.03
CA LYS A 9 -6.52 -2.56 -9.58
C LYS A 9 -5.53 -3.62 -10.07
N SER A 10 -4.77 -3.33 -11.13
CA SER A 10 -3.72 -4.22 -11.63
C SER A 10 -2.40 -4.12 -10.87
N LEU A 11 -2.17 -3.03 -10.13
CA LEU A 11 -0.93 -2.77 -9.40
C LEU A 11 -0.74 -3.79 -8.27
N SER A 12 0.45 -4.40 -8.19
CA SER A 12 0.75 -5.40 -7.17
C SER A 12 0.55 -4.87 -5.75
N PHE A 13 1.03 -3.66 -5.46
CA PHE A 13 0.86 -3.04 -4.14
C PHE A 13 -0.59 -2.64 -3.83
N PHE A 14 -1.42 -2.35 -4.85
CA PHE A 14 -2.85 -2.15 -4.62
C PHE A 14 -3.53 -3.46 -4.22
N LYS A 15 -3.29 -4.55 -4.97
CA LYS A 15 -3.84 -5.88 -4.66
C LYS A 15 -3.44 -6.34 -3.26
N GLN A 16 -2.17 -6.13 -2.88
CA GLN A 16 -1.69 -6.45 -1.54
C GLN A 16 -2.36 -5.55 -0.48
N SER A 17 -2.52 -4.25 -0.72
CA SER A 17 -3.24 -3.35 0.20
C SER A 17 -4.71 -3.71 0.40
N GLU A 18 -5.36 -4.29 -0.62
CA GLU A 18 -6.74 -4.79 -0.52
C GLU A 18 -6.82 -6.01 0.41
N ILE A 19 -5.89 -6.96 0.25
CA ILE A 19 -5.75 -8.09 1.16
C ILE A 19 -5.47 -7.61 2.59
N ILE A 20 -4.57 -6.62 2.75
CA ILE A 20 -4.24 -6.03 4.05
C ILE A 20 -5.47 -5.45 4.73
N TYR A 21 -6.28 -4.71 3.97
CA TYR A 21 -7.51 -4.11 4.48
C TYR A 21 -8.51 -5.18 4.95
N ASP A 22 -8.83 -6.15 4.10
CA ASP A 22 -9.83 -7.18 4.44
C ASP A 22 -9.36 -8.07 5.60
N PHE A 23 -8.06 -8.40 5.64
CA PHE A 23 -7.47 -9.12 6.75
C PHE A 23 -7.54 -8.32 8.05
N THR A 24 -7.23 -7.01 8.00
CA THR A 24 -7.27 -6.15 9.18
C THR A 24 -8.67 -6.05 9.76
N VAL A 25 -9.70 -5.89 8.92
CA VAL A 25 -11.10 -5.89 9.38
C VAL A 25 -11.44 -7.21 10.11
N GLY A 26 -10.99 -8.35 9.57
CA GLY A 26 -11.17 -9.65 10.22
C GLY A 26 -10.38 -9.78 11.54
N PHE A 27 -9.14 -9.29 11.55
CA PHE A 27 -8.23 -9.35 12.69
C PHE A 27 -8.77 -8.55 13.87
N VAL A 28 -9.12 -7.28 13.66
CA VAL A 28 -9.59 -6.42 14.75
C VAL A 28 -10.93 -6.89 15.30
N LYS A 29 -11.81 -7.44 14.45
CA LYS A 29 -13.06 -8.05 14.90
C LYS A 29 -12.83 -9.26 15.82
N LYS A 30 -11.73 -9.99 15.63
CA LYS A 30 -11.43 -11.21 16.36
C LYS A 30 -10.58 -10.98 17.61
N TYR A 31 -9.61 -10.09 17.55
CA TYR A 31 -8.53 -10.00 18.53
C TYR A 31 -8.47 -8.66 19.29
N ILE A 32 -9.24 -7.67 18.88
CA ILE A 32 -9.25 -6.35 19.52
C ILE A 32 -10.63 -6.11 20.15
N ASP A 33 -10.66 -5.56 21.37
CA ASP A 33 -11.91 -5.17 22.02
C ASP A 33 -12.70 -4.21 21.10
N TYR A 34 -13.98 -4.49 20.91
CA TYR A 34 -14.85 -3.70 20.05
C TYR A 34 -15.01 -2.24 20.49
N LYS A 35 -14.74 -1.93 21.76
CA LYS A 35 -14.74 -0.56 22.32
C LYS A 35 -13.38 0.12 22.24
N SER A 36 -12.32 -0.62 21.88
CA SER A 36 -10.97 -0.06 21.84
C SER A 36 -10.81 0.89 20.67
N ARG A 37 -10.21 2.06 20.93
CA ARG A 37 -9.83 3.02 19.88
C ARG A 37 -8.84 2.42 18.88
N THR A 38 -8.02 1.46 19.31
CA THR A 38 -7.06 0.73 18.46
C THR A 38 -7.76 0.04 17.30
N LYS A 39 -8.97 -0.48 17.50
CA LYS A 39 -9.76 -1.10 16.43
C LYS A 39 -10.00 -0.11 15.29
N ASP A 40 -10.54 1.06 15.61
CA ASP A 40 -10.83 2.11 14.61
C ASP A 40 -9.55 2.58 13.93
N GLN A 41 -8.46 2.75 14.69
CA GLN A 41 -7.18 3.22 14.18
C GLN A 41 -6.61 2.25 13.14
N MET A 42 -6.57 0.95 13.45
CA MET A 42 -6.10 -0.08 12.52
C MET A 42 -6.98 -0.18 11.26
N GLU A 43 -8.31 -0.15 11.41
CA GLU A 43 -9.22 -0.16 10.25
C GLU A 43 -9.02 1.07 9.35
N GLN A 44 -8.88 2.26 9.94
CA GLN A 44 -8.67 3.49 9.19
C GLN A 44 -7.30 3.55 8.53
N ALA A 45 -6.24 3.11 9.20
CA ALA A 45 -4.90 3.03 8.65
C ALA A 45 -4.87 2.09 7.42
N ALA A 46 -5.45 0.88 7.55
CA ALA A 46 -5.56 -0.06 6.43
C ALA A 46 -6.40 0.50 5.27
N ARG A 47 -7.53 1.16 5.58
CA ARG A 47 -8.40 1.78 4.58
C ARG A 47 -7.68 2.91 3.86
N SER A 48 -7.04 3.81 4.59
CA SER A 48 -6.30 4.96 4.08
C SER A 48 -5.17 4.51 3.15
N GLY A 49 -4.41 3.48 3.56
CA GLY A 49 -3.37 2.87 2.74
C GLY A 49 -3.87 2.48 1.35
N LYS A 50 -4.98 1.74 1.29
CA LYS A 50 -5.60 1.31 0.04
C LYS A 50 -6.19 2.46 -0.79
N GLN A 51 -6.95 3.35 -0.17
CA GLN A 51 -7.67 4.43 -0.88
C GLN A 51 -6.71 5.43 -1.52
N ASN A 52 -5.66 5.84 -0.80
CA ASN A 52 -4.68 6.78 -1.31
C ASN A 52 -3.90 6.23 -2.52
N ILE A 53 -3.74 4.91 -2.65
CA ILE A 53 -3.18 4.30 -3.87
C ILE A 53 -4.11 4.54 -5.08
N ALA A 54 -5.41 4.30 -4.91
CA ALA A 54 -6.39 4.48 -5.97
C ALA A 54 -6.52 5.96 -6.36
N GLU A 55 -6.62 6.85 -5.36
CA GLU A 55 -6.68 8.30 -5.58
C GLU A 55 -5.40 8.83 -6.23
N GLY A 56 -4.23 8.35 -5.78
CA GLY A 56 -2.93 8.66 -6.34
C GLY A 56 -2.86 8.31 -7.82
N TYR A 57 -3.30 7.12 -8.21
CA TYR A 57 -3.32 6.70 -9.62
C TYR A 57 -4.11 7.66 -10.53
N LEU A 58 -5.21 8.23 -10.03
CA LEU A 58 -6.09 9.14 -10.77
C LEU A 58 -5.54 10.56 -10.90
N GLN A 59 -4.49 10.92 -10.15
CA GLN A 59 -3.89 12.25 -10.22
C GLN A 59 -3.27 12.54 -11.60
N LYS A 60 -3.42 13.78 -12.07
CA LYS A 60 -2.82 14.24 -13.33
C LYS A 60 -1.35 14.65 -13.17
N SER A 61 -1.00 15.25 -12.02
CA SER A 61 0.36 15.68 -11.74
C SER A 61 1.18 14.60 -11.03
N LEU A 62 2.48 14.53 -11.32
CA LEU A 62 3.41 13.65 -10.59
C LEU A 62 3.48 14.04 -9.11
N GLU A 63 3.49 15.33 -8.78
CA GLU A 63 3.44 15.83 -7.40
C GLU A 63 2.24 15.27 -6.62
N GLY A 64 1.03 15.30 -7.21
CA GLY A 64 -0.16 14.75 -6.60
C GLY A 64 -0.08 13.23 -6.40
N LYS A 65 0.51 12.52 -7.38
CA LYS A 65 0.78 11.07 -7.27
C LYS A 65 1.72 10.76 -6.11
N ILE A 66 2.84 11.48 -6.03
CA ILE A 66 3.86 11.31 -4.99
C ILE A 66 3.25 11.55 -3.62
N LYS A 67 2.51 12.66 -3.45
CA LYS A 67 1.85 13.00 -2.18
C LYS A 67 0.92 11.88 -1.70
N LEU A 68 0.00 11.41 -2.54
CA LEU A 68 -0.99 10.40 -2.12
C LEU A 68 -0.33 9.04 -1.90
N LEU A 69 0.64 8.63 -2.73
CA LEU A 69 1.40 7.40 -2.44
C LEU A 69 2.23 7.52 -1.16
N GLY A 70 2.72 8.71 -0.81
CA GLY A 70 3.36 8.97 0.48
C GLY A 70 2.40 8.80 1.66
N VAL A 71 1.16 9.30 1.54
CA VAL A 71 0.12 9.07 2.55
C VAL A 71 -0.20 7.57 2.67
N ALA A 72 -0.36 6.87 1.54
CA ALA A 72 -0.58 5.41 1.57
C ALA A 72 0.54 4.67 2.31
N ARG A 73 1.81 5.03 2.02
CA ARG A 73 2.99 4.45 2.66
C ARG A 73 3.02 4.75 4.16
N GLY A 74 2.68 5.97 4.57
CA GLY A 74 2.59 6.36 5.98
C GLY A 74 1.50 5.59 6.73
N SER A 75 0.30 5.48 6.16
CA SER A 75 -0.80 4.72 6.79
C SER A 75 -0.49 3.23 6.93
N LEU A 76 0.24 2.63 5.99
CA LEU A 76 0.69 1.24 6.13
C LEU A 76 1.84 1.10 7.15
N GLU A 77 2.64 2.14 7.41
CA GLU A 77 3.62 2.13 8.50
C GLU A 77 2.93 2.20 9.87
N GLU A 78 1.92 3.05 10.01
CA GLU A 78 1.11 3.14 11.23
C GLU A 78 0.49 1.77 11.55
N LEU A 79 -0.14 1.14 10.55
CA LEU A 79 -0.70 -0.19 10.69
C LEU A 79 0.35 -1.25 11.02
N LEU A 80 1.55 -1.18 10.42
CA LEU A 80 2.66 -2.08 10.74
C LEU A 80 3.02 -2.01 12.22
N ASN A 81 3.14 -0.78 12.75
CA ASN A 81 3.43 -0.54 14.16
C ASN A 81 2.31 -1.07 15.06
N ASP A 82 1.04 -0.87 14.69
CA ASP A 82 -0.10 -1.41 15.45
C ASP A 82 -0.04 -2.94 15.59
N TYR A 83 0.32 -3.67 14.52
CA TYR A 83 0.50 -5.12 14.60
C TYR A 83 1.70 -5.54 15.44
N GLN A 84 2.82 -4.81 15.34
CA GLN A 84 4.00 -5.08 16.17
C GLN A 84 3.70 -4.83 17.66
N ASP A 85 2.99 -3.75 17.96
CA ASP A 85 2.54 -3.42 19.30
C ASP A 85 1.55 -4.45 19.83
N PHE A 86 0.61 -4.91 19.00
CA PHE A 86 -0.27 -6.01 19.38
C PHE A 86 0.53 -7.25 19.80
N LEU A 87 1.51 -7.69 19.00
CA LEU A 87 2.33 -8.86 19.34
C LEU A 87 3.09 -8.64 20.65
N ARG A 88 3.75 -7.48 20.78
CA ARG A 88 4.56 -7.13 21.96
C ARG A 88 3.73 -7.06 23.24
N GLN A 89 2.56 -6.42 23.20
CA GLN A 89 1.69 -6.24 24.36
C GLN A 89 1.02 -7.54 24.82
N HIS A 90 0.87 -8.51 23.93
CA HIS A 90 0.28 -9.83 24.24
C HIS A 90 1.33 -10.92 24.50
N GLY A 91 2.62 -10.57 24.55
CA GLY A 91 3.70 -11.53 24.77
C GLY A 91 3.88 -12.54 23.62
N LEU A 92 3.45 -12.18 22.42
CA LEU A 92 3.54 -13.01 21.22
C LEU A 92 4.85 -12.73 20.47
N LYS A 93 5.40 -13.76 19.84
CA LYS A 93 6.70 -13.65 19.18
C LYS A 93 6.56 -12.98 17.81
N LEU A 94 7.35 -11.93 17.58
CA LEU A 94 7.61 -11.42 16.22
C LEU A 94 8.53 -12.43 15.49
N TRP A 95 8.14 -12.85 14.29
CA TRP A 95 8.94 -13.75 13.48
C TRP A 95 10.15 -13.04 12.91
N GLU A 96 11.29 -13.71 12.97
CA GLU A 96 12.48 -13.28 12.25
C GLU A 96 12.19 -13.19 10.75
N LYS A 97 12.78 -12.18 10.09
CA LYS A 97 12.58 -11.88 8.66
C LYS A 97 12.77 -13.09 7.75
N ASP A 98 13.74 -13.94 8.09
CA ASP A 98 14.12 -15.14 7.34
C ASP A 98 13.77 -16.44 8.09
N SER A 99 12.79 -16.41 8.99
CA SER A 99 12.22 -17.64 9.53
C SER A 99 11.52 -18.45 8.42
N PRO A 100 11.40 -19.79 8.55
CA PRO A 100 10.62 -20.59 7.60
C PRO A 100 9.18 -20.08 7.41
N LYS A 101 8.50 -19.67 8.50
CA LYS A 101 7.15 -19.13 8.44
C LYS A 101 7.09 -17.81 7.65
N SER A 102 8.01 -16.88 7.92
CA SER A 102 8.11 -15.59 7.20
C SER A 102 8.36 -15.79 5.70
N ARG A 103 9.27 -16.71 5.33
CA ARG A 103 9.53 -17.04 3.93
C ARG A 103 8.30 -17.62 3.23
N THR A 104 7.57 -18.52 3.90
CA THR A 104 6.35 -19.11 3.35
C THR A 104 5.31 -18.03 3.03
N VAL A 105 5.04 -17.11 3.97
CA VAL A 105 4.09 -16.01 3.73
C VAL A 105 4.59 -15.09 2.61
N ARG A 106 5.88 -14.69 2.65
CA ARG A 106 6.47 -13.80 1.64
C ARG A 106 6.42 -14.40 0.23
N ALA A 107 6.46 -15.72 0.08
CA ALA A 107 6.37 -16.38 -1.21
C ALA A 107 4.96 -16.29 -1.83
N MET A 108 3.90 -16.07 -1.03
CA MET A 108 2.52 -16.09 -1.50
C MET A 108 2.22 -14.99 -2.53
N VAL A 109 2.90 -13.84 -2.46
CA VAL A 109 2.70 -12.75 -3.43
C VAL A 109 3.07 -13.13 -4.87
N TYR A 110 3.87 -14.19 -5.06
CA TYR A 110 4.24 -14.72 -6.37
C TYR A 110 3.23 -15.75 -6.92
N ASN A 111 2.25 -16.17 -6.11
CA ASN A 111 1.16 -17.01 -6.58
C ASN A 111 0.24 -16.22 -7.51
N ARG A 112 0.01 -16.74 -8.73
CA ARG A 112 -0.91 -16.14 -9.72
C ARG A 112 -2.33 -15.95 -9.17
N TYR A 113 -2.75 -16.81 -8.26
CA TYR A 113 -4.07 -16.79 -7.61
C TYR A 113 -4.02 -16.21 -6.20
N ASN A 114 -3.00 -15.41 -5.88
CA ASN A 114 -2.87 -14.77 -4.58
C ASN A 114 -4.07 -13.86 -4.28
N GLY A 115 -4.66 -14.04 -3.11
CA GLY A 115 -5.79 -13.26 -2.63
C GLY A 115 -6.02 -13.44 -1.13
N TYR A 116 -7.08 -12.83 -0.61
CA TYR A 116 -7.41 -12.87 0.82
C TYR A 116 -7.44 -14.29 1.42
N ASN A 117 -7.94 -15.27 0.66
CA ASN A 117 -8.04 -16.67 1.13
C ASN A 117 -6.67 -17.30 1.45
N ASN A 118 -5.58 -16.86 0.82
CA ASN A 118 -4.24 -17.35 1.14
C ASN A 118 -3.75 -16.89 2.52
N TYR A 119 -4.24 -15.74 2.99
CA TYR A 119 -3.84 -15.15 4.27
C TYR A 119 -4.83 -15.48 5.39
N LYS A 120 -6.13 -15.61 5.08
CA LYS A 120 -7.19 -15.93 6.04
C LYS A 120 -6.88 -17.17 6.88
N ILE A 121 -6.12 -18.13 6.36
CA ILE A 121 -5.72 -19.33 7.10
C ILE A 121 -4.89 -19.02 8.36
N TYR A 122 -4.14 -17.91 8.39
CA TYR A 122 -3.35 -17.49 9.54
C TYR A 122 -4.19 -16.84 10.65
N MET A 123 -5.46 -16.49 10.37
CA MET A 123 -6.38 -15.88 11.32
C MET A 123 -6.74 -16.79 12.50
N GLY A 124 -6.29 -18.06 12.52
CA GLY A 124 -6.58 -19.00 13.61
C GLY A 124 -5.90 -18.63 14.92
N VAL A 125 -4.62 -18.26 14.86
CA VAL A 125 -3.73 -18.00 15.99
C VAL A 125 -3.28 -16.54 15.95
N PRO A 126 -3.40 -15.76 17.05
CA PRO A 126 -3.09 -14.31 17.02
C PRO A 126 -1.63 -14.01 16.64
N GLU A 127 -0.68 -14.84 17.09
CA GLU A 127 0.73 -14.70 16.72
C GLU A 127 0.92 -14.88 15.20
N ASP A 128 0.38 -15.97 14.65
CA ASP A 128 0.48 -16.24 13.22
C ASP A 128 -0.23 -15.17 12.38
N ALA A 129 -1.39 -14.69 12.84
CA ALA A 129 -2.17 -13.66 12.18
C ALA A 129 -1.40 -12.33 12.10
N GLY A 130 -0.86 -11.86 13.23
CA GLY A 130 -0.07 -10.63 13.28
C GLY A 130 1.20 -10.72 12.45
N ASN A 131 1.91 -11.84 12.51
CA ASN A 131 3.14 -11.99 11.73
C ASN A 131 2.93 -12.14 10.22
N ALA A 132 1.87 -12.85 9.81
CA ALA A 132 1.57 -13.02 8.39
C ALA A 132 1.27 -11.67 7.72
N ILE A 133 0.49 -10.82 8.40
CA ILE A 133 0.13 -9.52 7.85
C ILE A 133 1.28 -8.51 7.92
N ILE A 134 2.12 -8.57 8.96
CA ILE A 134 3.39 -7.82 9.02
C ILE A 134 4.28 -8.14 7.81
N CYS A 135 4.39 -9.41 7.41
CA CYS A 135 5.14 -9.79 6.22
C CYS A 135 4.60 -9.12 4.95
N LEU A 136 3.27 -9.15 4.76
CA LEU A 136 2.62 -8.58 3.59
C LEU A 136 2.71 -7.04 3.56
N ILE A 137 2.56 -6.38 4.71
CA ILE A 137 2.71 -4.93 4.84
C ILE A 137 4.13 -4.51 4.45
N ASN A 138 5.17 -5.19 4.95
CA ASN A 138 6.56 -4.91 4.59
C ASN A 138 6.83 -5.05 3.07
N GLN A 139 6.26 -6.08 2.43
CA GLN A 139 6.37 -6.26 0.98
C GLN A 139 5.63 -5.14 0.21
N THR A 140 4.44 -4.76 0.68
CA THR A 140 3.65 -3.68 0.09
C THR A 140 4.37 -2.34 0.20
N ASN A 141 4.94 -2.05 1.38
CA ASN A 141 5.73 -0.85 1.64
C ASN A 141 6.96 -0.80 0.74
N SER A 142 7.68 -1.92 0.58
CA SER A 142 8.84 -1.98 -0.33
C SER A 142 8.48 -1.65 -1.78
N LEU A 143 7.30 -2.08 -2.26
CA LEU A 143 6.80 -1.75 -3.59
C LEU A 143 6.38 -0.27 -3.72
N LEU A 144 5.75 0.28 -2.67
CA LEU A 144 5.41 1.70 -2.62
C LEU A 144 6.66 2.57 -2.65
N ASP A 145 7.68 2.23 -1.87
CA ASP A 145 8.95 2.96 -1.82
C ASP A 145 9.66 2.95 -3.18
N GLN A 146 9.66 1.81 -3.89
CA GLN A 146 10.18 1.72 -5.26
C GLN A 146 9.39 2.63 -6.22
N LYS A 147 8.05 2.66 -6.09
CA LYS A 147 7.20 3.47 -6.96
C LYS A 147 7.38 4.96 -6.70
N LEU A 148 7.52 5.36 -5.44
CA LEU A 148 7.78 6.74 -5.03
C LEU A 148 9.09 7.25 -5.61
N ARG A 149 10.20 6.51 -5.41
CA ARG A 149 11.50 6.87 -5.99
C ARG A 149 11.44 7.06 -7.50
N TRP A 150 10.78 6.12 -8.21
CA TRP A 150 10.60 6.23 -9.66
C TRP A 150 9.79 7.47 -10.07
N LEU A 151 8.74 7.83 -9.32
CA LEU A 151 7.95 9.03 -9.61
C LEU A 151 8.74 10.32 -9.34
N GLU A 152 9.57 10.33 -8.30
CA GLU A 152 10.43 11.46 -7.95
C GLU A 152 11.50 11.68 -9.03
N GLU A 153 12.20 10.62 -9.44
CA GLU A 153 13.15 10.68 -10.57
C GLU A 153 12.47 11.16 -11.85
N LYS A 154 11.28 10.64 -12.14
CA LYS A 154 10.48 11.07 -13.30
C LYS A 154 10.12 12.56 -13.21
N PHE A 155 9.77 13.07 -12.03
CA PHE A 155 9.45 14.48 -11.83
C PHE A 155 10.66 15.37 -12.07
N VAL A 156 11.85 14.97 -11.58
CA VAL A 156 13.11 15.69 -11.81
C VAL A 156 13.45 15.76 -13.30
N ASN A 157 13.23 14.67 -14.05
CA ASN A 157 13.60 14.60 -15.47
C ASN A 157 12.58 15.24 -16.42
N GLU A 158 11.28 15.12 -16.16
CA GLU A 158 10.21 15.56 -17.08
C GLU A 158 9.56 16.89 -16.68
N GLY A 159 9.86 17.40 -15.48
CA GLY A 159 9.28 18.61 -14.93
C GLY A 159 7.82 18.45 -14.47
N GLY A 160 7.27 19.55 -13.95
CA GLY A 160 5.94 19.56 -13.34
C GLY A 160 4.78 19.64 -14.35
N PHE A 161 3.58 19.21 -13.94
CA PHE A 161 2.38 19.33 -14.77
C PHE A 161 2.09 20.79 -15.16
N ARG A 162 2.18 21.71 -14.18
CA ARG A 162 1.97 23.16 -14.41
C ARG A 162 3.04 23.76 -15.32
N GLU A 163 4.30 23.38 -15.11
CA GLU A 163 5.44 23.80 -15.92
C GLU A 163 5.25 23.38 -17.39
N ASN A 164 4.86 22.13 -17.62
CA ASN A 164 4.63 21.59 -18.96
C ASN A 164 3.42 22.23 -19.66
N LEU A 165 2.34 22.53 -18.92
CA LEU A 165 1.23 23.32 -19.47
C LEU A 165 1.64 24.74 -19.83
N PHE A 166 2.48 25.37 -19.01
CA PHE A 166 3.00 26.70 -19.29
C PHE A 166 3.88 26.71 -20.55
N LYS A 167 4.80 25.75 -20.71
CA LYS A 167 5.61 25.56 -21.93
C LYS A 167 4.72 25.44 -23.18
N LYS A 168 3.72 24.56 -23.16
CA LYS A 168 2.75 24.39 -24.26
C LYS A 168 1.96 25.66 -24.58
N ARG A 169 1.57 26.43 -23.56
CA ARG A 169 0.87 27.71 -23.76
C ARG A 169 1.77 28.72 -24.47
N MET A 170 3.05 28.79 -24.09
CA MET A 170 4.03 29.69 -24.71
C MET A 170 4.34 29.29 -26.16
N GLU A 171 4.49 28.00 -26.44
CA GLU A 171 4.67 27.48 -27.81
C GLU A 171 3.51 27.87 -28.74
N ARG A 172 2.26 27.71 -28.28
CA ARG A 172 1.08 28.15 -29.06
C ARG A 172 1.06 29.65 -29.30
N ARG A 173 1.39 30.45 -28.28
CA ARG A 173 1.44 31.92 -28.41
C ARG A 173 2.49 32.39 -29.42
N ASN A 174 3.64 31.69 -29.49
CA ASN A 174 4.71 32.02 -30.42
C ASN A 174 4.44 31.46 -31.83
N GLY A 175 3.78 30.31 -31.95
CA GLY A 175 3.38 29.72 -33.22
C GLY A 175 2.23 30.42 -33.93
N SER A 176 1.36 31.15 -33.21
CA SER A 176 0.29 31.98 -33.80
C SER A 176 0.75 33.37 -34.25
N LYS A 177 2.05 33.66 -34.23
CA LYS A 177 2.64 34.95 -34.67
C LYS A 177 3.30 34.88 -36.07
N ILE A 178 3.07 33.80 -36.82
CA ILE A 178 3.48 33.62 -38.22
C ILE A 178 2.21 33.54 -39.06
#